data_AF-A0A840HUZ4-F1
#
_entry.id   AF-A0A840HUZ4-F1
#
_cell.length_a   1.000
_cell.length_b   1.000
_cell.length_c   1.000
_cell.angle_alpha   90.00
_cell.angle_beta   90.00
_cell.angle_gamma   90.00
#
_symmetry.space_group_name_H-M   'P 1'
#
loop_
_entity.id
_entity.type
_entity.pdbx_description
1 polymer ?
#
loop_
_entity_poly.entity_id
_entity_poly.type
_entity_poly.pdbx_seq_one_letter_code
_entity_poly.pdbx_strand_id
1 'polypeptide(L)'
;MSVPFDLTCWYLNARRIAELTGISALLPNTTTTSDHLQRLAELNALRRGIAEWIRARKPEPLGKLIIEGRLTEGTVFTHNTNFFFKGLSAVSGKMAKGMPLTTLPQGYAKLDEWIEGGKLTFDFHPEHLTSNSSWVELSGQKRMFVLGVITEISETEIKAKPYVIGNIVENKGEFFGVGRWANHLEVFIEQIENFSAVRDHNPRMTKKSLAVLKDIPEQSVKEAFAEIINEPTVPKDWGGEKSDLFSTNVRIDGQRVATAFAFKGPAKFTPMRMAELGKNGDQISRLFEEPADLLVLQHCHEITPDVRKTMRAFAQQMGNPRTYCVIDGYETLRLLEAYGKCGLTAKAKTV
;
A
#
# COMPACT_ATOMS: atom_id res chain seq x y z
N MET A 1 -21.02 -3.40 0.01
CA MET A 1 -20.06 -2.27 0.08
C MET A 1 -19.53 -2.06 -1.33
N SER A 2 -19.63 -0.83 -1.83
CA SER A 2 -19.03 -0.41 -3.11
C SER A 2 -17.50 -0.51 -3.04
N VAL A 3 -16.85 -0.51 -4.20
CA VAL A 3 -15.40 -0.77 -4.33
C VAL A 3 -14.63 0.54 -4.10
N PRO A 4 -13.52 0.56 -3.34
CA PRO A 4 -12.75 1.81 -3.17
C PRO A 4 -11.94 2.22 -4.39
N PHE A 5 -11.87 1.36 -5.42
CA PHE A 5 -11.15 1.65 -6.64
C PHE A 5 -11.71 0.96 -7.89
N ASP A 6 -11.41 1.55 -9.03
CA ASP A 6 -11.55 0.97 -10.36
C ASP A 6 -10.15 0.88 -11.01
N LEU A 7 -10.05 0.21 -12.16
CA LEU A 7 -8.80 0.09 -12.90
C LEU A 7 -8.94 0.67 -14.30
N THR A 8 -8.09 1.65 -14.63
CA THR A 8 -7.83 2.02 -16.01
C THR A 8 -6.74 1.11 -16.55
N CYS A 9 -7.13 0.05 -17.25
CA CYS A 9 -6.19 -0.93 -17.80
C CYS A 9 -5.63 -0.42 -19.14
N TRP A 10 -4.31 -0.23 -19.22
CA TRP A 10 -3.57 0.07 -20.46
C TRP A 10 -3.11 -1.19 -21.18
N TYR A 11 -2.89 -2.25 -20.42
CA TYR A 11 -2.57 -3.59 -20.91
C TYR A 11 -3.50 -4.60 -20.24
N LEU A 12 -4.07 -5.49 -21.03
CA LEU A 12 -4.98 -6.53 -20.56
C LEU A 12 -4.78 -7.81 -21.38
N ASN A 13 -4.21 -8.85 -20.77
CA ASN A 13 -4.08 -10.14 -21.43
C ASN A 13 -5.37 -10.96 -21.27
N ALA A 14 -6.23 -10.91 -22.29
CA ALA A 14 -7.58 -11.51 -22.27
C ALA A 14 -7.56 -13.00 -21.93
N ARG A 15 -6.65 -13.78 -22.52
CA ARG A 15 -6.53 -15.21 -22.27
C ARG A 15 -6.19 -15.51 -20.81
N ARG A 16 -5.14 -14.87 -20.28
CA ARG A 16 -4.72 -15.07 -18.89
C ARG A 16 -5.78 -14.64 -17.90
N ILE A 17 -6.51 -13.56 -18.19
CA ILE A 17 -7.60 -13.09 -17.35
C ILE A 17 -8.78 -14.06 -17.41
N ALA A 18 -9.13 -14.58 -18.58
CA ALA A 18 -10.18 -15.59 -18.71
C ALA A 18 -9.83 -16.87 -17.94
N GLU A 19 -8.57 -17.33 -18.02
CA GLU A 19 -8.06 -18.47 -17.23
C GLU A 19 -8.13 -18.18 -15.71
N LEU A 20 -7.78 -16.96 -15.30
CA LEU A 20 -7.75 -16.57 -13.88
C LEU A 20 -9.15 -16.38 -13.27
N THR A 21 -10.07 -15.81 -14.04
CA THR A 21 -11.41 -15.41 -13.59
C THR A 21 -12.48 -16.47 -13.87
N GLY A 22 -12.22 -17.43 -14.77
CA GLY A 22 -13.21 -18.38 -15.27
C GLY A 22 -14.20 -17.79 -16.28
N ILE A 23 -13.97 -16.55 -16.74
CA ILE A 23 -14.88 -15.79 -17.64
C ILE A 23 -14.86 -16.30 -19.09
N SER A 24 -14.12 -17.38 -19.38
CA SER A 24 -14.03 -17.96 -20.72
C SER A 24 -15.39 -18.31 -21.38
N ALA A 25 -16.48 -18.40 -20.60
CA ALA A 25 -17.84 -18.68 -21.08
C ALA A 25 -18.70 -17.43 -21.42
N LEU A 26 -18.21 -16.20 -21.19
CA LEU A 26 -18.99 -14.96 -21.32
C LEU A 26 -18.63 -14.10 -22.55
N LEU A 27 -17.71 -14.56 -23.40
CA LEU A 27 -17.44 -13.87 -24.66
C LEU A 27 -18.62 -14.12 -25.62
N PRO A 28 -19.30 -13.08 -26.11
CA PRO A 28 -20.49 -13.24 -26.92
C PRO A 28 -20.16 -13.93 -28.26
N ASN A 29 -20.66 -15.15 -28.43
CA ASN A 29 -20.80 -15.79 -29.74
C ASN A 29 -21.98 -15.14 -30.49
N THR A 30 -21.84 -13.91 -30.98
CA THR A 30 -22.90 -13.27 -31.79
C THR A 30 -22.32 -12.47 -32.93
N THR A 31 -22.78 -12.78 -34.14
CA THR A 31 -22.24 -12.42 -35.46
C THR A 31 -22.72 -11.09 -36.05
N THR A 32 -23.23 -10.15 -35.24
CA THR A 32 -24.00 -9.00 -35.80
C THR A 32 -23.71 -7.61 -35.21
N THR A 33 -22.68 -7.43 -34.38
CA THR A 33 -22.25 -6.10 -33.90
C THR A 33 -21.01 -5.61 -34.65
N SER A 34 -20.85 -4.28 -34.79
CA SER A 34 -19.60 -3.74 -35.33
C SER A 34 -18.43 -4.19 -34.45
N ASP A 35 -17.36 -4.66 -35.09
CA ASP A 35 -16.15 -5.25 -34.47
C ASP A 35 -15.62 -4.42 -33.28
N HIS A 36 -15.74 -3.09 -33.37
CA HIS A 36 -15.36 -2.16 -32.32
C HIS A 36 -16.24 -2.21 -31.05
N LEU A 37 -17.58 -2.27 -31.20
CA LEU A 37 -18.49 -2.33 -30.06
C LEU A 37 -18.34 -3.65 -29.30
N GLN A 38 -18.12 -4.75 -30.04
CA GLN A 38 -17.86 -6.05 -29.47
C GLN A 38 -16.55 -6.05 -28.66
N ARG A 39 -15.46 -5.54 -29.23
CA ARG A 39 -14.18 -5.41 -28.53
C ARG A 39 -14.29 -4.57 -27.25
N LEU A 40 -15.04 -3.47 -27.29
CA LEU A 40 -15.29 -2.65 -26.09
C LEU A 40 -16.09 -3.42 -25.02
N ALA A 41 -17.11 -4.17 -25.41
CA ALA A 41 -17.89 -4.98 -24.49
C ALA A 41 -17.03 -6.07 -23.83
N GLU A 42 -16.17 -6.73 -24.60
CA GLU A 42 -15.23 -7.74 -24.12
C GLU A 42 -14.22 -7.14 -23.12
N LEU A 43 -13.59 -6.01 -23.46
CA LEU A 43 -12.67 -5.31 -22.56
C LEU A 43 -13.35 -4.90 -21.24
N ASN A 44 -14.59 -4.42 -21.30
CA ASN A 44 -15.37 -4.08 -20.11
C ASN A 44 -15.75 -5.30 -19.27
N ALA A 45 -16.06 -6.44 -19.89
CA ALA A 45 -16.31 -7.69 -19.18
C ALA A 45 -15.04 -8.19 -18.47
N LEU A 46 -13.90 -8.18 -19.16
CA LEU A 46 -12.61 -8.58 -18.59
C LEU A 46 -12.17 -7.66 -17.45
N ARG A 47 -12.33 -6.33 -17.59
CA ARG A 47 -12.03 -5.35 -16.53
C ARG A 47 -12.88 -5.57 -15.29
N ARG A 48 -14.20 -5.78 -15.44
CA ARG A 48 -15.08 -6.08 -14.30
C ARG A 48 -14.70 -7.40 -13.64
N GLY A 49 -14.49 -8.43 -14.46
CA GLY A 49 -14.09 -9.76 -14.01
C GLY A 49 -12.81 -9.76 -13.19
N ILE A 50 -11.78 -9.05 -13.66
CA ILE A 50 -10.51 -8.97 -12.92
C ILE A 50 -10.66 -8.18 -11.63
N ALA A 51 -11.45 -7.10 -11.62
CA ALA A 51 -11.73 -6.34 -10.40
C ALA A 51 -12.52 -7.17 -9.37
N GLU A 52 -13.47 -8.00 -9.80
CA GLU A 52 -14.18 -8.97 -8.95
C GLU A 52 -13.24 -10.04 -8.41
N TRP A 53 -12.37 -10.58 -9.26
CA TRP A 53 -11.40 -11.60 -8.85
C TRP A 53 -10.39 -11.05 -7.83
N ILE A 54 -9.85 -9.84 -8.04
CA ILE A 54 -8.95 -9.18 -7.08
C ILE A 54 -9.65 -9.01 -5.73
N ARG A 55 -10.95 -8.63 -5.73
CA ARG A 55 -11.74 -8.50 -4.50
C ARG A 55 -11.93 -9.84 -3.78
N ALA A 56 -12.29 -10.88 -4.52
CA ALA A 56 -12.60 -12.19 -3.96
C ALA A 56 -11.34 -12.92 -3.47
N ARG A 57 -10.26 -12.89 -4.25
CA ARG A 57 -9.02 -13.63 -3.97
C ARG A 57 -7.99 -12.83 -3.21
N LYS A 58 -8.11 -11.51 -3.16
CA LYS A 58 -7.22 -10.58 -2.44
C LYS A 58 -5.73 -10.89 -2.68
N PRO A 59 -5.28 -10.96 -3.95
CA PRO A 59 -3.90 -11.29 -4.30
C PRO A 59 -2.92 -10.39 -3.54
N GLU A 60 -1.87 -10.99 -3.01
CA GLU A 60 -0.98 -10.29 -2.10
C GLU A 60 -0.05 -9.33 -2.84
N PRO A 61 0.30 -8.20 -2.21
CA PRO A 61 1.33 -7.31 -2.73
C PRO A 61 2.69 -8.01 -2.83
N LEU A 62 3.43 -7.75 -3.90
CA LEU A 62 4.77 -8.32 -4.11
C LEU A 62 5.65 -8.09 -2.89
N GLY A 63 5.71 -6.85 -2.38
CA GLY A 63 6.50 -6.49 -1.21
C GLY A 63 6.20 -7.36 0.02
N LYS A 64 4.92 -7.67 0.27
CA LYS A 64 4.50 -8.56 1.36
C LYS A 64 5.06 -9.97 1.17
N LEU A 65 4.95 -10.52 -0.05
CA LEU A 65 5.51 -11.83 -0.38
C LEU A 65 7.03 -11.88 -0.20
N ILE A 66 7.75 -10.80 -0.54
CA ILE A 66 9.20 -10.71 -0.33
C ILE A 66 9.52 -10.72 1.17
N ILE A 67 8.88 -9.83 1.94
CA ILE A 67 9.13 -9.63 3.37
C ILE A 67 8.87 -10.92 4.16
N GLU A 68 7.80 -11.63 3.84
CA GLU A 68 7.44 -12.88 4.53
C GLU A 68 8.18 -14.12 3.99
N GLY A 69 9.04 -13.96 2.97
CA GLY A 69 9.79 -15.07 2.38
C GLY A 69 8.90 -16.10 1.68
N ARG A 70 7.77 -15.66 1.13
CA ARG A 70 6.76 -16.52 0.46
C ARG A 70 6.78 -16.42 -1.07
N LEU A 71 7.81 -15.82 -1.64
CA LEU A 71 7.99 -15.77 -3.09
C LEU A 71 8.20 -17.18 -3.66
N THR A 72 7.30 -17.59 -4.55
CA THR A 72 7.42 -18.84 -5.31
C THR A 72 6.96 -18.63 -6.75
N GLU A 73 7.54 -19.38 -7.69
CA GLU A 73 7.10 -19.38 -9.08
C GLU A 73 5.62 -19.81 -9.19
N GLY A 74 4.89 -19.18 -10.12
CA GLY A 74 3.44 -19.38 -10.25
C GLY A 74 2.60 -18.54 -9.29
N THR A 75 3.20 -17.84 -8.33
CA THR A 75 2.46 -16.94 -7.43
C THR A 75 1.91 -15.74 -8.20
N VAL A 76 0.60 -15.52 -8.08
CA VAL A 76 -0.05 -14.30 -8.56
C VAL A 76 0.12 -13.19 -7.53
N PHE A 77 0.56 -12.02 -7.97
CA PHE A 77 0.87 -10.88 -7.10
C PHE A 77 0.29 -9.58 -7.65
N THR A 78 0.16 -8.60 -6.76
CA THR A 78 -0.10 -7.20 -7.12
C THR A 78 1.10 -6.31 -6.81
N HIS A 79 1.33 -5.28 -7.61
CA HIS A 79 2.39 -4.32 -7.32
C HIS A 79 2.03 -2.94 -7.87
N ASN A 80 1.93 -1.93 -6.99
CA ASN A 80 1.63 -0.55 -7.38
C ASN A 80 2.82 0.36 -7.05
N THR A 81 3.67 0.61 -8.05
CA THR A 81 4.90 1.39 -7.87
C THR A 81 5.28 2.16 -9.14
N ASN A 82 6.42 2.84 -9.12
CA ASN A 82 7.03 3.40 -10.31
C ASN A 82 7.66 2.31 -11.17
N PHE A 83 7.10 2.13 -12.36
CA PHE A 83 7.63 1.28 -13.41
C PHE A 83 8.33 2.12 -14.48
N PHE A 84 9.37 1.53 -15.05
CA PHE A 84 10.06 2.03 -16.23
C PHE A 84 9.70 1.14 -17.41
N PHE A 85 9.18 1.76 -18.48
CA PHE A 85 8.80 1.05 -19.69
C PHE A 85 9.70 1.46 -20.86
N LYS A 86 10.17 0.46 -21.60
CA LYS A 86 11.09 0.62 -22.73
C LYS A 86 10.64 -0.23 -23.92
N GLY A 87 11.04 0.18 -25.12
CA GLY A 87 10.86 -0.61 -26.35
C GLY A 87 9.56 -0.37 -27.12
N LEU A 88 8.51 0.23 -26.51
CA LEU A 88 7.24 0.47 -27.22
C LEU A 88 7.38 1.38 -28.44
N SER A 89 8.18 2.44 -28.37
CA SER A 89 8.40 3.35 -29.52
C SER A 89 9.04 2.65 -30.72
N ALA A 90 10.06 1.82 -30.48
CA ALA A 90 10.74 1.05 -31.52
C ALA A 90 9.82 -0.01 -32.14
N VAL A 91 8.95 -0.61 -31.33
CA VAL A 91 7.99 -1.63 -31.75
C VAL A 91 6.84 -1.04 -32.56
N SER A 92 6.34 0.14 -32.17
CA SER A 92 5.28 0.87 -32.90
C SER A 92 5.65 1.07 -34.37
N GLY A 93 6.86 1.55 -34.64
CA GLY A 93 7.34 1.77 -36.01
C GLY A 93 7.51 0.49 -36.84
N LYS A 94 7.84 -0.65 -36.21
CA LYS A 94 7.93 -1.95 -36.88
C LYS A 94 6.55 -2.52 -37.19
N MET A 95 5.61 -2.43 -36.25
CA MET A 95 4.22 -2.87 -36.44
C MET A 95 3.53 -2.09 -37.56
N ALA A 96 3.73 -0.76 -37.61
CA ALA A 96 3.21 0.07 -38.69
C ALA A 96 3.71 -0.34 -40.09
N LYS A 97 4.87 -1.01 -40.16
CA LYS A 97 5.49 -1.54 -41.38
C LYS A 97 5.21 -3.03 -41.60
N GLY A 98 4.37 -3.66 -40.77
CA GLY A 98 4.06 -5.10 -40.86
C GLY A 98 5.25 -6.02 -40.60
N MET A 99 6.31 -5.53 -39.94
CA MET A 99 7.52 -6.31 -39.69
C MET A 99 7.37 -7.18 -38.43
N PRO A 100 7.97 -8.39 -38.42
CA PRO A 100 7.97 -9.24 -37.24
C PRO A 100 8.68 -8.57 -36.05
N LEU A 101 8.13 -8.77 -34.86
CA LEU A 101 8.70 -8.24 -33.62
C LEU A 101 9.83 -9.14 -33.14
N THR A 102 11.07 -8.68 -33.33
CA THR A 102 12.28 -9.37 -32.88
C THR A 102 12.60 -9.13 -31.40
N THR A 103 11.99 -8.11 -30.80
CA THR A 103 12.20 -7.69 -29.41
C THR A 103 10.89 -7.19 -28.84
N LEU A 104 10.50 -7.66 -27.66
CA LEU A 104 9.30 -7.19 -26.98
C LEU A 104 9.59 -5.93 -26.16
N PRO A 105 8.60 -5.05 -26.00
CA PRO A 105 8.64 -4.05 -24.95
C PRO A 105 8.78 -4.68 -23.56
N GLN A 106 9.46 -3.97 -22.69
CA GLN A 106 9.77 -4.43 -21.33
C GLN A 106 9.33 -3.37 -20.31
N GLY A 107 8.72 -3.84 -19.23
CA GLY A 107 8.49 -3.08 -18.01
C GLY A 107 9.42 -3.57 -16.91
N TYR A 108 9.95 -2.66 -16.10
CA TYR A 108 10.63 -3.04 -14.86
C TYR A 108 10.38 -2.07 -13.72
N ALA A 109 10.41 -2.58 -12.49
CA ALA A 109 10.39 -1.81 -11.26
C ALA A 109 11.61 -2.16 -10.41
N LYS A 110 12.13 -1.16 -9.73
CA LYS A 110 13.20 -1.34 -8.73
C LYS A 110 12.61 -1.95 -7.46
N LEU A 111 13.33 -2.91 -6.90
CA LEU A 111 13.02 -3.58 -5.64
C LEU A 111 14.10 -3.33 -4.58
N ASP A 112 14.97 -2.32 -4.77
CA ASP A 112 16.01 -1.89 -3.82
C ASP A 112 15.47 -1.67 -2.39
N GLU A 113 14.16 -1.45 -2.27
CA GLU A 113 13.46 -1.35 -1.00
C GLU A 113 13.51 -2.65 -0.16
N TRP A 114 13.60 -3.82 -0.80
CA TRP A 114 13.55 -5.15 -0.17
C TRP A 114 14.73 -6.05 -0.55
N ILE A 115 15.30 -5.88 -1.75
CA ILE A 115 16.38 -6.69 -2.30
C ILE A 115 17.41 -5.71 -2.86
N GLU A 116 18.64 -5.70 -2.35
CA GLU A 116 19.71 -4.81 -2.82
C GLU A 116 19.98 -5.04 -4.32
N GLY A 117 19.86 -3.98 -5.13
CA GLY A 117 19.96 -4.09 -6.59
C GLY A 117 18.85 -4.89 -7.26
N GLY A 118 17.82 -5.28 -6.50
CA GLY A 118 16.71 -6.10 -6.94
C GLY A 118 15.83 -5.41 -7.97
N LYS A 119 15.27 -6.18 -8.90
CA LYS A 119 14.29 -5.68 -9.87
C LYS A 119 13.17 -6.69 -10.15
N LEU A 120 11.96 -6.18 -10.38
CA LEU A 120 10.88 -6.89 -11.04
C LEU A 120 10.96 -6.58 -12.53
N THR A 121 11.01 -7.58 -13.39
CA THR A 121 11.00 -7.40 -14.85
C THR A 121 9.92 -8.23 -15.52
N PHE A 122 9.40 -7.72 -16.63
CA PHE A 122 8.51 -8.47 -17.49
C PHE A 122 8.52 -7.93 -18.92
N ASP A 123 8.37 -8.83 -19.88
CA ASP A 123 8.10 -8.49 -21.26
C ASP A 123 6.59 -8.53 -21.53
N PHE A 124 6.12 -7.70 -22.46
CA PHE A 124 4.70 -7.65 -22.78
C PHE A 124 4.45 -7.40 -24.27
N HIS A 125 3.45 -8.09 -24.83
CA HIS A 125 3.12 -7.98 -26.24
C HIS A 125 2.15 -6.82 -26.51
N PRO A 126 2.39 -5.93 -27.50
CA PRO A 126 1.52 -4.80 -27.81
C PRO A 126 0.09 -5.17 -28.24
N GLU A 127 -0.15 -6.41 -28.66
CA GLU A 127 -1.50 -6.87 -29.04
C GLU A 127 -2.52 -6.80 -27.90
N HIS A 128 -2.04 -6.77 -26.66
CA HIS A 128 -2.85 -6.69 -25.45
C HIS A 128 -3.05 -5.25 -24.95
N LEU A 129 -2.59 -4.25 -25.71
CA LEU A 129 -2.90 -2.85 -25.42
C LEU A 129 -4.39 -2.58 -25.63
N THR A 130 -4.98 -1.80 -24.73
CA THR A 130 -6.44 -1.58 -24.70
C THR A 130 -6.87 -0.35 -25.48
N SER A 131 -5.95 0.56 -25.79
CA SER A 131 -6.21 1.82 -26.49
C SER A 131 -4.96 2.42 -27.12
N ASN A 132 -5.12 3.39 -28.03
CA ASN A 132 -4.01 4.15 -28.61
C ASN A 132 -3.21 4.94 -27.57
N SER A 133 -3.86 5.43 -26.50
CA SER A 133 -3.18 6.15 -25.42
C SER A 133 -2.23 5.23 -24.62
N SER A 134 -2.46 3.92 -24.64
CA SER A 134 -1.61 2.92 -23.94
C SER A 134 -0.15 2.97 -24.40
N TRP A 135 0.10 3.35 -25.67
CA TRP A 135 1.46 3.51 -26.20
C TRP A 135 2.26 4.60 -25.48
N VAL A 136 1.57 5.67 -25.08
CA VAL A 136 2.18 6.80 -24.36
C VAL A 136 2.21 6.52 -22.87
N GLU A 137 1.12 5.97 -22.32
CA GLU A 137 1.01 5.68 -20.89
C GLU A 137 1.97 4.59 -20.43
N LEU A 138 2.31 3.63 -21.28
CA LEU A 138 3.32 2.61 -21.00
C LEU A 138 4.69 3.00 -21.56
N SER A 139 5.09 4.26 -21.43
CA SER A 139 6.41 4.73 -21.85
C SER A 139 7.09 5.56 -20.76
N GLY A 140 8.42 5.47 -20.68
CA GLY A 140 9.20 6.19 -19.68
C GLY A 140 8.94 5.70 -18.26
N GLN A 141 9.05 6.58 -17.29
CA GLN A 141 8.81 6.27 -15.88
C GLN A 141 7.41 6.71 -15.47
N LYS A 142 6.59 5.77 -15.02
CA LYS A 142 5.19 6.00 -14.64
C LYS A 142 4.82 5.17 -13.43
N ARG A 143 4.00 5.73 -12.55
CA ARG A 143 3.37 4.95 -11.49
C ARG A 143 2.29 4.08 -12.09
N MET A 144 2.41 2.77 -11.93
CA MET A 144 1.48 1.79 -12.49
C MET A 144 1.19 0.69 -11.49
N PHE A 145 -0.04 0.20 -11.58
CA PHE A 145 -0.47 -1.05 -10.98
C PHE A 145 -0.22 -2.20 -11.95
N VAL A 146 0.41 -3.25 -11.45
CA VAL A 146 0.62 -4.52 -12.15
C VAL A 146 -0.04 -5.64 -11.35
N LEU A 147 -0.89 -6.41 -12.02
CA LEU A 147 -1.26 -7.75 -11.61
C LEU A 147 -0.49 -8.71 -12.52
N GLY A 148 0.29 -9.61 -11.94
CA GLY A 148 1.11 -10.55 -12.71
C GLY A 148 1.30 -11.87 -12.00
N VAL A 149 1.96 -12.80 -12.69
CA VAL A 149 2.40 -14.08 -12.13
C VAL A 149 3.92 -14.13 -12.17
N ILE A 150 4.53 -14.59 -11.08
CA ILE A 150 5.98 -14.83 -11.01
C ILE A 150 6.32 -16.03 -11.90
N THR A 151 7.36 -15.89 -12.72
CA THR A 151 7.81 -16.97 -13.62
C THR A 151 9.23 -17.42 -13.36
N GLU A 152 10.06 -16.59 -12.75
CA GLU A 152 11.44 -16.94 -12.41
C GLU A 152 11.87 -16.06 -11.24
N ILE A 153 12.63 -16.62 -10.31
CA ILE A 153 13.19 -15.90 -9.16
C ILE A 153 14.69 -16.16 -9.11
N SER A 154 15.47 -15.09 -9.05
CA SER A 154 16.90 -15.10 -8.78
C SER A 154 17.21 -14.16 -7.61
N GLU A 155 18.49 -14.11 -7.20
CA GLU A 155 18.92 -13.27 -6.07
C GLU A 155 18.60 -11.78 -6.26
N THR A 156 18.64 -11.27 -7.50
CA THR A 156 18.48 -9.83 -7.80
C THR A 156 17.42 -9.54 -8.86
N GLU A 157 16.74 -10.56 -9.38
CA GLU A 157 15.71 -10.37 -10.40
C GLU A 157 14.54 -11.34 -10.17
N ILE A 158 13.34 -10.76 -10.11
CA ILE A 158 12.07 -11.46 -10.19
C ILE A 158 11.51 -11.22 -11.58
N LYS A 159 11.35 -12.27 -12.38
CA LYS A 159 10.68 -12.17 -13.67
C LYS A 159 9.21 -12.53 -13.53
N ALA A 160 8.36 -11.81 -14.24
CA ALA A 160 6.93 -12.03 -14.23
C ALA A 160 6.32 -11.99 -15.64
N LYS A 161 5.06 -12.41 -15.73
CA LYS A 161 4.20 -12.13 -16.88
C LYS A 161 3.03 -11.25 -16.44
N PRO A 162 2.81 -10.08 -17.06
CA PRO A 162 1.75 -9.18 -16.67
C PRO A 162 0.42 -9.72 -17.18
N TYR A 163 -0.61 -9.61 -16.35
CA TYR A 163 -1.99 -9.92 -16.70
C TYR A 163 -2.72 -8.60 -16.94
N VAL A 164 -2.48 -7.63 -16.05
CA VAL A 164 -2.96 -6.25 -16.14
C VAL A 164 -1.80 -5.29 -15.88
N ILE A 165 -1.74 -4.22 -16.67
CA ILE A 165 -0.97 -3.01 -16.34
C ILE A 165 -1.93 -1.83 -16.45
N GLY A 166 -2.03 -1.01 -15.41
CA GLY A 166 -3.02 0.06 -15.39
C GLY A 166 -2.83 1.05 -14.26
N ASN A 167 -3.75 1.99 -14.16
CA ASN A 167 -3.86 2.93 -13.05
C ASN A 167 -5.00 2.52 -12.12
N ILE A 168 -4.78 2.70 -10.83
CA ILE A 168 -5.84 2.63 -9.81
C ILE A 168 -6.61 3.95 -9.89
N VAL A 169 -7.92 3.86 -10.10
CA VAL A 169 -8.83 5.00 -10.10
C VAL A 169 -9.58 5.01 -8.79
N GLU A 170 -9.41 6.07 -8.01
CA GLU A 170 -10.13 6.26 -6.75
C GLU A 170 -11.61 6.56 -7.02
N ASN A 171 -12.52 5.83 -6.38
CA ASN A 171 -13.93 6.17 -6.41
C ASN A 171 -14.18 7.35 -5.47
N LYS A 172 -14.52 8.52 -6.04
CA LYS A 172 -14.92 9.70 -5.28
C LYS A 172 -16.18 9.38 -4.47
N GLY A 173 -16.05 9.29 -3.15
CA GLY A 173 -17.16 8.99 -2.23
C GLY A 173 -16.84 7.95 -1.14
N GLU A 174 -15.73 7.23 -1.26
CA GLU A 174 -15.27 6.30 -0.22
C GLU A 174 -14.14 6.90 0.62
N PHE A 175 -13.90 6.34 1.81
CA PHE A 175 -12.89 6.80 2.77
C PHE A 175 -11.48 7.00 2.15
N PHE A 176 -11.19 6.31 1.05
CA PHE A 176 -9.96 6.42 0.26
C PHE A 176 -9.91 7.58 -0.76
N GLY A 177 -10.88 8.50 -0.73
CA GLY A 177 -11.04 9.57 -1.71
C GLY A 177 -9.88 10.58 -1.78
N VAL A 178 -9.52 10.93 -3.01
CA VAL A 178 -8.58 11.97 -3.50
C VAL A 178 -7.25 12.05 -2.75
N GLY A 179 -6.26 11.30 -3.23
CA GLY A 179 -4.84 11.53 -2.95
C GLY A 179 -4.22 10.59 -1.92
N ARG A 180 -5.00 9.71 -1.29
CA ARG A 180 -4.44 8.68 -0.39
C ARG A 180 -3.54 7.72 -1.15
N TRP A 181 -3.92 7.32 -2.36
CA TRP A 181 -3.05 6.47 -3.18
C TRP A 181 -1.79 7.22 -3.60
N ALA A 182 -1.87 8.53 -3.87
CA ALA A 182 -0.70 9.35 -4.16
C ALA A 182 0.31 9.29 -2.99
N ASN A 183 -0.18 9.37 -1.74
CA ASN A 183 0.61 9.24 -0.52
C ASN A 183 0.85 7.79 -0.06
N HIS A 184 0.72 6.80 -0.96
CA HIS A 184 0.94 5.38 -0.65
C HIS A 184 0.07 4.82 0.48
N LEU A 185 -1.10 5.42 0.73
CA LEU A 185 -2.03 5.11 1.83
C LEU A 185 -1.55 5.53 3.23
N GLU A 186 -0.48 6.32 3.32
CA GLU A 186 0.01 6.89 4.57
C GLU A 186 -0.85 8.09 5.00
N VAL A 187 -1.17 8.14 6.29
CA VAL A 187 -1.86 9.22 6.97
C VAL A 187 -0.95 9.76 8.05
N PHE A 188 -0.76 11.08 8.08
CA PHE A 188 0.02 11.77 9.10
C PHE A 188 -0.83 12.20 10.29
N ILE A 189 -0.21 12.42 11.45
CA ILE A 189 -0.91 12.76 12.70
C ILE A 189 -1.76 14.02 12.57
N GLU A 190 -1.35 15.00 11.75
CA GLU A 190 -2.12 16.22 11.49
C GLU A 190 -3.43 15.97 10.76
N GLN A 191 -3.54 14.86 10.03
CA GLN A 191 -4.75 14.50 9.30
C GLN A 191 -5.78 13.79 10.19
N ILE A 192 -5.38 13.37 11.39
CA ILE A 192 -6.26 12.76 12.39
C ILE A 192 -6.89 13.86 13.24
N GLU A 193 -8.21 14.01 13.19
CA GLU A 193 -8.91 15.11 13.87
C GLU A 193 -8.77 15.07 15.38
N ASN A 194 -8.73 13.86 15.95
CA ASN A 194 -8.48 13.64 17.38
C ASN A 194 -7.13 14.22 17.82
N PHE A 195 -6.17 14.40 16.89
CA PHE A 195 -4.84 14.97 17.14
C PHE A 195 -4.72 16.43 16.69
N SER A 196 -5.83 17.13 16.48
CA SER A 196 -5.87 18.50 15.96
C SER A 196 -4.96 19.51 16.69
N ALA A 197 -4.73 19.38 18.01
CA ALA A 197 -3.84 20.27 18.76
C ALA A 197 -2.38 20.25 18.26
N VAL A 198 -1.98 19.17 17.59
CA VAL A 198 -0.65 19.01 17.00
C VAL A 198 -0.41 19.95 15.81
N ARG A 199 -1.47 20.41 15.14
CA ARG A 199 -1.37 21.32 13.98
C ARG A 199 -0.74 22.66 14.34
N ASP A 200 -1.02 23.14 15.56
CA ASP A 200 -0.52 24.42 16.06
C ASP A 200 0.72 24.27 16.96
N HIS A 201 1.11 23.03 17.29
CA HIS A 201 2.27 22.72 18.12
C HIS A 201 3.41 22.13 17.30
N ASN A 202 4.37 22.97 16.91
CA ASN A 202 5.54 22.55 16.14
C ASN A 202 6.86 22.95 16.84
N PRO A 203 7.20 22.27 17.95
CA PRO A 203 8.41 22.59 18.71
C PRO A 203 9.66 22.21 17.93
N ARG A 204 10.76 22.93 18.17
CA ARG A 204 12.06 22.57 17.59
C ARG A 204 12.60 21.31 18.26
N MET A 205 12.52 20.19 17.55
CA MET A 205 13.05 18.92 18.04
C MET A 205 14.56 18.79 17.82
N THR A 206 15.23 18.14 18.77
CA THR A 206 16.65 17.78 18.69
C THR A 206 16.81 16.33 19.12
N LYS A 207 17.96 15.70 18.84
CA LYS A 207 18.24 14.34 19.32
C LYS A 207 18.10 14.18 20.85
N LYS A 208 18.35 15.25 21.62
CA LYS A 208 18.16 15.25 23.07
C LYS A 208 16.69 15.26 23.49
N SER A 209 15.79 15.72 22.63
CA SER A 209 14.35 15.79 22.91
C SER A 209 13.76 14.40 23.17
N LEU A 210 14.22 13.37 22.46
CA LEU A 210 13.75 12.00 22.65
C LEU A 210 14.08 11.44 24.03
N ALA A 211 15.14 11.92 24.70
CA ALA A 211 15.61 11.35 25.97
C ALA A 211 14.50 11.32 27.04
N VAL A 212 13.55 12.24 26.98
CA VAL A 212 12.41 12.28 27.91
C VAL A 212 11.48 11.07 27.75
N LEU A 213 11.35 10.53 26.54
CA LEU A 213 10.53 9.34 26.27
C LEU A 213 11.15 8.04 26.79
N LYS A 214 12.43 8.04 27.18
CA LYS A 214 13.12 6.85 27.69
C LYS A 214 12.49 6.34 29.00
N ASP A 215 12.03 7.27 29.82
CA ASP A 215 11.50 6.98 31.15
C ASP A 215 9.97 6.95 31.19
N ILE A 216 9.30 7.15 30.03
CA ILE A 216 7.84 7.07 29.92
C ILE A 216 7.46 5.62 29.56
N PRO A 217 6.72 4.91 30.44
CA PRO A 217 6.28 3.55 30.16
C PRO A 217 5.36 3.47 28.95
N GLU A 218 5.42 2.35 28.23
CA GLU A 218 4.53 2.05 27.10
C GLU A 218 3.05 2.20 27.48
N GLN A 219 2.68 1.70 28.66
CA GLN A 219 1.33 1.80 29.21
C GLN A 219 0.86 3.26 29.37
N SER A 220 1.74 4.17 29.81
CA SER A 220 1.39 5.58 29.95
C SER A 220 1.15 6.25 28.60
N VAL A 221 1.92 5.88 27.56
CA VAL A 221 1.67 6.34 26.19
C VAL A 221 0.34 5.79 25.67
N LYS A 222 0.07 4.50 25.86
CA LYS A 222 -1.18 3.84 25.48
C LYS A 222 -2.41 4.51 26.13
N GLU A 223 -2.33 4.79 27.43
CA GLU A 223 -3.37 5.53 28.17
C GLU A 223 -3.56 6.96 27.65
N ALA A 224 -2.45 7.68 27.38
CA ALA A 224 -2.51 9.02 26.82
C ALA A 224 -3.20 9.04 25.44
N PHE A 225 -2.87 8.09 24.56
CA PHE A 225 -3.51 7.97 23.25
C PHE A 225 -4.99 7.64 23.39
N ALA A 226 -5.35 6.67 24.24
CA ALA A 226 -6.74 6.33 24.50
C ALA A 226 -7.54 7.54 24.99
N GLU A 227 -7.00 8.33 25.93
CA GLU A 227 -7.67 9.54 26.40
C GLU A 227 -7.84 10.59 25.29
N ILE A 228 -6.80 10.85 24.50
CA ILE A 228 -6.83 11.83 23.40
C ILE A 228 -7.88 11.46 22.35
N ILE A 229 -8.04 10.17 22.04
CA ILE A 229 -9.06 9.70 21.10
C ILE A 229 -10.43 9.47 21.74
N ASN A 230 -10.60 9.78 23.04
CA ASN A 230 -11.79 9.52 23.85
C ASN A 230 -12.20 8.04 23.90
N GLU A 231 -11.23 7.13 23.97
CA GLU A 231 -11.46 5.71 24.20
C GLU A 231 -11.58 5.43 25.71
N PRO A 232 -12.75 5.00 26.21
CA PRO A 232 -12.99 4.85 27.65
C PRO A 232 -12.25 3.66 28.29
N THR A 233 -11.81 2.68 27.49
CA THR A 233 -11.23 1.45 27.98
C THR A 233 -9.87 1.17 27.35
N VAL A 234 -8.86 1.02 28.19
CA VAL A 234 -7.53 0.55 27.79
C VAL A 234 -7.43 -0.95 28.13
N PRO A 235 -7.32 -1.84 27.14
CA PRO A 235 -7.23 -3.27 27.40
C PRO A 235 -5.91 -3.62 28.08
N LYS A 236 -5.94 -4.65 28.93
CA LYS A 236 -4.72 -5.22 29.53
C LYS A 236 -4.00 -6.09 28.52
N ASP A 237 -2.67 -6.02 28.53
CA ASP A 237 -1.82 -6.79 27.61
C ASP A 237 -1.98 -8.30 27.87
N TRP A 238 -2.12 -9.06 26.79
CA TRP A 238 -2.18 -10.52 26.86
C TRP A 238 -1.55 -11.16 25.61
N GLY A 239 -0.97 -12.35 25.78
CA GLY A 239 -0.02 -12.93 24.81
C GLY A 239 -0.55 -13.27 23.41
N GLY A 240 -1.83 -13.06 23.12
CA GLY A 240 -2.45 -13.27 21.81
C GLY A 240 -3.06 -12.02 21.19
N GLU A 241 -2.78 -10.83 21.73
CA GLU A 241 -3.28 -9.58 21.14
C GLU A 241 -2.66 -9.32 19.76
N LYS A 242 -3.49 -8.81 18.85
CA LYS A 242 -3.09 -8.44 17.48
C LYS A 242 -2.74 -6.95 17.38
N SER A 243 -3.35 -6.14 18.25
CA SER A 243 -3.04 -4.74 18.49
C SER A 243 -3.17 -4.43 19.98
N ASP A 244 -2.48 -3.39 20.41
CA ASP A 244 -2.46 -2.94 21.80
C ASP A 244 -3.70 -2.11 22.16
N LEU A 245 -4.31 -1.43 21.17
CA LEU A 245 -5.54 -0.68 21.33
C LEU A 245 -6.37 -0.74 20.04
N PHE A 246 -7.66 -0.99 20.17
CA PHE A 246 -8.61 -0.88 19.07
C PHE A 246 -9.66 0.17 19.43
N SER A 247 -9.96 1.07 18.50
CA SER A 247 -10.94 2.14 18.72
C SER A 247 -11.79 2.38 17.47
N THR A 248 -13.02 2.85 17.69
CA THR A 248 -13.89 3.37 16.61
C THR A 248 -14.07 4.90 16.70
N ASN A 249 -13.39 5.56 17.65
CA ASN A 249 -13.57 6.99 17.93
C ASN A 249 -12.64 7.90 17.12
N VAL A 250 -11.68 7.32 16.40
CA VAL A 250 -10.76 8.06 15.53
C VAL A 250 -11.52 8.64 14.33
N ARG A 251 -11.24 9.89 13.99
CA ARG A 251 -11.86 10.61 12.89
C ARG A 251 -10.84 11.14 11.88
N ILE A 252 -11.13 10.95 10.61
CA ILE A 252 -10.40 11.50 9.47
C ILE A 252 -11.43 11.98 8.44
N ASP A 253 -11.25 13.18 7.91
CA ASP A 253 -12.12 13.80 6.90
C ASP A 253 -13.61 13.79 7.30
N GLY A 254 -13.90 14.07 8.58
CA GLY A 254 -15.24 14.12 9.17
C GLY A 254 -15.88 12.76 9.45
N GLN A 255 -15.22 11.64 9.11
CA GLN A 255 -15.76 10.29 9.26
C GLN A 255 -15.07 9.53 10.40
N ARG A 256 -15.84 8.69 11.12
CA ARG A 256 -15.27 7.73 12.09
C ARG A 256 -14.61 6.57 11.36
N VAL A 257 -13.45 6.15 11.85
CA VAL A 257 -12.61 5.14 11.23
C VAL A 257 -12.24 4.11 12.28
N ALA A 258 -12.50 2.83 12.02
CA ALA A 258 -12.01 1.75 12.86
C ALA A 258 -10.48 1.77 12.84
N THR A 259 -9.85 1.82 14.00
CA THR A 259 -8.41 2.05 14.13
C THR A 259 -7.78 1.07 15.10
N ALA A 260 -6.69 0.43 14.69
CA ALA A 260 -5.89 -0.43 15.54
C ALA A 260 -4.50 0.20 15.75
N PHE A 261 -4.00 0.15 16.97
CA PHE A 261 -2.71 0.71 17.35
C PHE A 261 -1.77 -0.39 17.83
N ALA A 262 -0.55 -0.40 17.31
CA ALA A 262 0.57 -1.10 17.90
C ALA A 262 1.48 -0.08 18.60
N PHE A 263 1.64 -0.19 19.90
CA PHE A 263 2.56 0.61 20.71
C PHE A 263 3.86 -0.17 20.93
N LYS A 264 4.98 0.56 20.93
CA LYS A 264 6.27 -0.03 21.29
C LYS A 264 7.06 0.94 22.15
N GLY A 265 7.20 0.59 23.41
CA GLY A 265 7.86 1.36 24.44
C GLY A 265 9.38 1.23 24.46
N PRO A 266 10.02 1.83 25.48
CA PRO A 266 11.46 2.12 25.48
C PRO A 266 12.35 0.95 25.93
N ALA A 267 11.89 -0.31 25.89
CA ALA A 267 12.62 -1.45 26.48
C ALA A 267 14.12 -1.53 26.12
N LYS A 268 14.49 -1.19 24.88
CA LYS A 268 15.89 -1.00 24.46
C LYS A 268 16.26 0.44 24.10
N PHE A 269 15.27 1.34 24.06
CA PHE A 269 15.36 2.75 23.65
C PHE A 269 16.34 2.99 22.48
N THR A 270 16.11 2.29 21.38
CA THR A 270 16.88 2.38 20.14
C THR A 270 15.93 2.61 18.97
N PRO A 271 16.40 3.09 17.80
CA PRO A 271 15.57 3.14 16.61
C PRO A 271 14.91 1.79 16.32
N MET A 272 13.62 1.80 16.00
CA MET A 272 12.86 0.59 15.66
C MET A 272 13.24 0.13 14.26
N ARG A 273 13.79 -1.08 14.18
CA ARG A 273 14.05 -1.81 12.95
C ARG A 273 13.11 -3.01 12.89
N MET A 274 13.19 -3.78 11.80
CA MET A 274 12.38 -4.99 11.63
C MET A 274 12.63 -6.05 12.72
N ALA A 275 13.83 -6.09 13.30
CA ALA A 275 14.20 -7.04 14.36
C ALA A 275 13.48 -6.76 15.68
N GLU A 276 13.05 -5.51 15.92
CA GLU A 276 12.36 -5.08 17.13
C GLU A 276 10.84 -5.35 17.09
N LEU A 277 10.31 -5.77 15.92
CA LEU A 277 8.88 -6.08 15.69
C LEU A 277 8.59 -7.59 15.72
N GLY A 278 9.38 -8.33 16.50
CA GLY A 278 9.30 -9.79 16.61
C GLY A 278 10.03 -10.54 15.49
N LYS A 279 9.93 -11.88 15.49
CA LYS A 279 10.57 -12.73 14.47
C LYS A 279 9.95 -12.40 13.10
N ASN A 280 10.76 -11.90 12.16
CA ASN A 280 10.35 -11.51 10.80
C ASN A 280 9.26 -10.42 10.71
N GLY A 281 9.14 -9.52 11.71
CA GLY A 281 8.13 -8.44 11.65
C GLY A 281 6.69 -8.91 11.88
N ASP A 282 6.51 -10.06 12.56
CA ASP A 282 5.22 -10.65 12.91
C ASP A 282 4.24 -9.66 13.56
N GLN A 283 4.73 -8.68 14.34
CA GLN A 283 3.87 -7.65 14.95
C GLN A 283 3.14 -6.79 13.91
N ILE A 284 3.76 -6.44 12.78
CA ILE A 284 3.08 -5.73 11.69
C ILE A 284 2.04 -6.65 11.04
N SER A 285 2.39 -7.91 10.79
CA SER A 285 1.45 -8.86 10.20
C SER A 285 0.18 -9.00 11.05
N ARG A 286 0.34 -9.19 12.36
CA ARG A 286 -0.76 -9.24 13.34
C ARG A 286 -1.59 -7.96 13.35
N LEU A 287 -0.95 -6.79 13.34
CA LEU A 287 -1.66 -5.51 13.26
C LEU A 287 -2.53 -5.44 11.99
N PHE A 288 -2.04 -5.93 10.86
CA PHE A 288 -2.78 -5.96 9.59
C PHE A 288 -3.87 -7.06 9.50
N GLU A 289 -3.92 -7.98 10.45
CA GLU A 289 -5.04 -8.90 10.62
C GLU A 289 -6.21 -8.28 11.39
N GLU A 290 -6.03 -7.11 12.02
CA GLU A 290 -7.12 -6.43 12.72
C GLU A 290 -8.19 -5.90 11.75
N PRO A 291 -9.48 -5.93 12.14
CA PRO A 291 -10.57 -5.37 11.35
C PRO A 291 -10.64 -3.83 11.46
N ALA A 292 -9.50 -3.12 11.52
CA ALA A 292 -9.39 -1.66 11.52
C ALA A 292 -8.94 -1.03 10.19
N ASP A 293 -9.69 -0.05 9.68
CA ASP A 293 -9.40 0.68 8.43
C ASP A 293 -8.13 1.53 8.45
N LEU A 294 -7.78 2.06 9.63
CA LEU A 294 -6.50 2.74 9.90
C LEU A 294 -5.64 1.90 10.85
N LEU A 295 -4.39 1.65 10.47
CA LEU A 295 -3.44 0.94 11.32
C LEU A 295 -2.30 1.87 11.75
N VAL A 296 -2.13 2.04 13.05
CA VAL A 296 -1.16 2.97 13.63
C VAL A 296 -0.04 2.19 14.27
N LEU A 297 1.20 2.45 13.86
CA LEU A 297 2.40 1.97 14.54
C LEU A 297 3.05 3.14 15.26
N GLN A 298 3.17 3.05 16.58
CA GLN A 298 3.81 4.06 17.41
C GLN A 298 5.08 3.51 18.05
N HIS A 299 6.14 4.33 18.08
CA HIS A 299 7.36 4.02 18.81
C HIS A 299 7.92 5.25 19.55
N CYS A 300 8.59 5.03 20.68
CA CYS A 300 9.22 6.07 21.48
C CYS A 300 10.56 6.61 20.90
N HIS A 301 11.06 6.03 19.81
CA HIS A 301 12.27 6.45 19.11
C HIS A 301 12.00 6.57 17.60
N GLU A 302 13.01 7.01 16.84
CA GLU A 302 13.01 6.95 15.36
C GLU A 302 12.59 5.57 14.85
N ILE A 303 11.81 5.55 13.76
CA ILE A 303 11.40 4.34 13.06
C ILE A 303 12.13 4.28 11.73
N THR A 304 12.82 3.17 11.44
CA THR A 304 13.65 3.08 10.22
C THR A 304 12.81 3.03 8.94
N PRO A 305 13.40 3.41 7.80
CA PRO A 305 12.71 3.31 6.50
C PRO A 305 12.16 1.91 6.20
N ASP A 306 12.83 0.84 6.63
CA ASP A 306 12.41 -0.55 6.34
C ASP A 306 11.09 -0.93 7.03
N VAL A 307 10.85 -0.40 8.23
CA VAL A 307 9.59 -0.56 8.94
C VAL A 307 8.45 0.17 8.20
N ARG A 308 8.69 1.43 7.79
CA ARG A 308 7.71 2.21 6.99
C ARG A 308 7.38 1.54 5.65
N LYS A 309 8.40 1.01 4.96
CA LYS A 309 8.22 0.22 3.72
C LYS A 309 7.36 -1.02 3.94
N THR A 310 7.55 -1.70 5.06
CA THR A 310 6.75 -2.88 5.43
C THR A 310 5.29 -2.50 5.66
N MET A 311 5.02 -1.47 6.48
CA MET A 311 3.65 -0.96 6.68
C MET A 311 2.97 -0.62 5.34
N ARG A 312 3.69 0.06 4.44
CA ARG A 312 3.22 0.38 3.08
C ARG A 312 2.88 -0.87 2.25
N ALA A 313 3.76 -1.86 2.26
CA ALA A 313 3.57 -3.08 1.47
C ALA A 313 2.29 -3.82 1.90
N PHE A 314 2.01 -3.88 3.21
CA PHE A 314 0.80 -4.50 3.74
C PHE A 314 -0.47 -3.66 3.45
N ALA A 315 -0.38 -2.33 3.57
CA ALA A 315 -1.47 -1.40 3.28
C ALA A 315 -2.00 -1.47 1.85
N GLN A 316 -1.12 -1.80 0.89
CA GLN A 316 -1.45 -1.84 -0.54
C GLN A 316 -2.12 -3.15 -1.00
N GLN A 317 -2.61 -4.00 -0.11
CA GLN A 317 -3.35 -5.20 -0.51
C GLN A 317 -4.65 -4.80 -1.24
N MET A 318 -4.68 -4.92 -2.57
CA MET A 318 -5.79 -4.40 -3.39
C MET A 318 -7.16 -4.98 -3.05
N GLY A 319 -7.23 -6.20 -2.51
CA GLY A 319 -8.51 -6.77 -2.08
C GLY A 319 -9.05 -6.20 -0.76
N ASN A 320 -8.22 -5.45 -0.04
CA ASN A 320 -8.54 -4.80 1.23
C ASN A 320 -7.50 -3.69 1.50
N PRO A 321 -7.47 -2.61 0.71
CA PRO A 321 -6.51 -1.53 0.96
C PRO A 321 -6.83 -0.91 2.32
N ARG A 322 -5.79 -0.53 3.06
CA ARG A 322 -5.92 0.08 4.40
C ARG A 322 -5.05 1.30 4.48
N THR A 323 -5.44 2.28 5.28
CA THR A 323 -4.53 3.38 5.59
C THR A 323 -3.63 2.99 6.75
N TYR A 324 -2.45 3.60 6.81
CA TYR A 324 -1.55 3.43 7.93
C TYR A 324 -1.00 4.77 8.41
N CYS A 325 -0.63 4.84 9.68
CA CYS A 325 0.09 5.96 10.28
C CYS A 325 1.30 5.42 11.03
N VAL A 326 2.46 6.04 10.84
CA VAL A 326 3.69 5.70 11.57
C VAL A 326 4.09 6.90 12.40
N ILE A 327 4.01 6.74 13.72
CA ILE A 327 4.27 7.78 14.72
C ILE A 327 5.61 7.46 15.39
N ASP A 328 6.65 8.18 15.01
CA ASP A 328 7.97 8.01 15.64
C ASP A 328 8.08 8.73 17.00
N GLY A 329 9.25 8.63 17.64
CA GLY A 329 9.47 9.28 18.94
C GLY A 329 9.30 10.80 18.91
N TYR A 330 9.63 11.48 17.82
CA TYR A 330 9.48 12.94 17.73
C TYR A 330 8.01 13.33 17.62
N GLU A 331 7.25 12.59 16.82
CA GLU A 331 5.80 12.75 16.68
C GLU A 331 5.08 12.40 17.98
N THR A 332 5.51 11.33 18.66
CA THR A 332 5.01 10.95 19.98
C THR A 332 5.21 12.08 20.98
N LEU A 333 6.44 12.63 21.07
CA LEU A 333 6.75 13.73 21.97
C LEU A 333 5.89 14.97 21.67
N ARG A 334 5.79 15.34 20.38
CA ARG A 334 4.96 16.46 19.93
C ARG A 334 3.50 16.27 20.32
N LEU A 335 2.95 15.06 20.16
CA LEU A 335 1.58 14.74 20.53
C LEU A 335 1.36 14.80 22.04
N LEU A 336 2.25 14.21 22.84
CA LEU A 336 2.15 14.25 24.30
C LEU A 336 2.25 15.69 24.85
N GLU A 337 3.18 16.50 24.32
CA GLU A 337 3.32 17.91 24.71
C GLU A 337 2.06 18.73 24.36
N ALA A 338 1.53 18.57 23.14
CA ALA A 338 0.36 19.31 22.67
C ALA A 338 -0.89 19.06 23.54
N TYR A 339 -1.02 17.85 24.10
CA TYR A 339 -2.17 17.44 24.91
C TYR A 339 -1.90 17.43 26.42
N GLY A 340 -0.73 17.85 26.88
CA GLY A 340 -0.43 17.91 28.31
C GLY A 340 -0.31 16.52 28.97
N LYS A 341 0.22 15.51 28.27
CA LYS A 341 0.21 14.10 28.72
C LYS A 341 1.57 13.60 29.19
N CYS A 342 1.55 12.57 30.03
CA CYS A 342 2.76 11.94 30.59
C CYS A 342 3.71 12.94 31.31
N GLY A 343 3.15 13.98 31.95
CA GLY A 343 3.95 15.04 32.60
C GLY A 343 4.60 16.02 31.63
N LEU A 344 4.28 15.94 30.35
CA LEU A 344 4.76 16.84 29.30
C LEU A 344 3.69 17.89 29.02
N THR A 345 4.09 19.14 28.87
CA THR A 345 3.19 20.24 28.50
C THR A 345 3.85 21.10 27.44
N ALA A 346 3.07 21.61 26.49
CA ALA A 346 3.53 22.62 25.56
C ALA A 346 4.18 23.77 26.32
N LYS A 347 5.46 24.06 26.02
CA LYS A 347 6.13 25.23 26.58
C LYS A 347 5.35 26.46 26.13
N ALA A 348 4.94 27.30 27.08
CA ALA A 348 4.37 28.60 26.75
C ALA A 348 5.32 29.31 25.80
N LYS A 349 4.82 29.82 24.67
CA LYS A 349 5.60 30.72 23.81
C LYS A 349 5.99 31.91 24.69
N THR A 350 7.25 31.99 25.08
CA THR A 350 7.79 33.24 25.62
C THR A 350 7.66 34.25 24.50
N VAL A 351 6.75 35.21 24.69
CA VAL A 351 6.51 36.33 23.77
C VAL A 351 7.77 37.18 23.66
#